data_AF-A0A067BVN6-F1
#
_entry.id   AF-A0A067BVN6-F1
#
_cell.length_a   1.000
_cell.length_b   1.000
_cell.length_c   1.000
_cell.angle_alpha   90.00
_cell.angle_beta   90.00
_cell.angle_gamma   90.00
#
_symmetry.space_group_name_H-M   'P 1'
#
loop_
_entity.id
_entity.type
_entity.pdbx_description
1 polymer ?
#
loop_
_entity_poly.entity_id
_entity_poly.type
_entity_poly.pdbx_seq_one_letter_code
_entity_poly.pdbx_strand_id
1 'polypeptide(L)'
;MAPAKAAPFLRKWLDDFSWLVYDESKTVAGATLSNTLYDEGFHYGLAFMNDVLCMLNQLSRSLQGEDLLITCVPDYVCTTTRQLAATFLADRAVGTIATPSLNKWKTRMAGEFDDYCASETVCLAHCEGVEYVRRLVKAIGDRFPIETSKTFKAFSCLFIEHMRCAQDLVAYGVDEVEFLRDIYLPDVQDSDVAQQYGAFKQYVMCAAPQSAAMDFLTFVLTDSHVAKMYPSIVQLITIAATLAPGSVDCERAFSLENLVKTDNRTSLSTSHLQDLMVCARDGPESSKLDVPAMMGKWIAAKEEANAKRRQV
;
A
#
# COMPACT_ATOMS: atom_id res chain seq x y z
N MET A 1 -40.32 -24.38 -34.23
CA MET A 1 -39.53 -24.34 -32.99
C MET A 1 -39.43 -22.88 -32.56
N ALA A 2 -40.11 -22.53 -31.47
CA ALA A 2 -40.12 -21.16 -30.95
C ALA A 2 -38.78 -20.85 -30.26
N PRO A 3 -38.25 -19.63 -30.38
CA PRO A 3 -37.09 -19.22 -29.61
C PRO A 3 -37.48 -19.13 -28.13
N ALA A 4 -36.68 -19.75 -27.27
CA ALA A 4 -36.84 -19.68 -25.83
C ALA A 4 -36.82 -18.21 -25.38
N LYS A 5 -37.83 -17.81 -24.61
CA LYS A 5 -37.93 -16.48 -24.03
C LYS A 5 -36.74 -16.27 -23.10
N ALA A 6 -35.80 -15.43 -23.50
CA ALA A 6 -34.79 -14.89 -22.60
C ALA A 6 -35.49 -14.25 -21.40
N ALA A 7 -35.04 -14.60 -20.18
CA ALA A 7 -35.64 -14.13 -18.95
C ALA A 7 -35.58 -12.59 -18.87
N PRO A 8 -36.64 -11.90 -18.39
CA PRO A 8 -36.78 -10.44 -18.53
C PRO A 8 -35.79 -9.60 -17.71
N PHE A 9 -34.90 -10.21 -16.93
CA PHE A 9 -34.22 -9.55 -15.81
C PHE A 9 -32.69 -9.39 -15.97
N LEU A 10 -32.09 -9.97 -17.03
CA LEU A 10 -30.68 -9.79 -17.39
C LEU A 10 -30.29 -8.33 -17.72
N ARG A 11 -31.28 -7.43 -17.87
CA ARG A 11 -31.05 -6.01 -18.23
C ARG A 11 -30.56 -5.13 -17.08
N LYS A 12 -30.88 -5.44 -15.82
CA LYS A 12 -30.77 -4.44 -14.74
C LYS A 12 -29.34 -4.06 -14.34
N TRP A 13 -28.33 -4.90 -14.61
CA TRP A 13 -26.93 -4.56 -14.30
C TRP A 13 -26.24 -3.80 -15.44
N LEU A 14 -26.71 -3.98 -16.68
CA LEU A 14 -26.28 -3.21 -17.85
C LEU A 14 -27.04 -1.89 -18.00
N ASP A 15 -28.21 -1.73 -17.37
CA ASP A 15 -28.98 -0.47 -17.40
C ASP A 15 -28.26 0.69 -16.66
N ASP A 16 -27.44 0.40 -15.66
CA ASP A 16 -26.54 1.41 -15.04
C ASP A 16 -25.39 1.81 -15.99
N PHE A 17 -25.16 1.03 -17.04
CA PHE A 17 -24.30 1.31 -18.19
C PHE A 17 -25.12 1.49 -19.48
N SER A 18 -26.31 2.09 -19.40
CA SER A 18 -27.27 2.24 -20.51
C SER A 18 -26.78 2.96 -21.78
N TRP A 19 -25.54 3.47 -21.80
CA TRP A 19 -24.89 3.95 -23.03
C TRP A 19 -24.17 2.86 -23.83
N LEU A 20 -24.06 1.64 -23.27
CA LEU A 20 -23.57 0.41 -23.92
C LEU A 20 -24.71 -0.42 -24.52
N VAL A 21 -25.79 0.22 -25.00
CA VAL A 21 -26.72 -0.44 -25.94
C VAL A 21 -26.01 -0.56 -27.28
N TYR A 22 -25.20 -1.61 -27.40
CA TYR A 22 -24.51 -1.93 -28.64
C TYR A 22 -25.51 -2.51 -29.63
N ASP A 23 -25.58 -1.90 -30.82
CA ASP A 23 -26.38 -2.39 -31.94
C ASP A 23 -25.76 -3.70 -32.44
N GLU A 24 -26.36 -4.84 -32.05
CA GLU A 24 -25.94 -6.21 -32.41
C GLU A 24 -25.79 -6.40 -33.94
N SER A 25 -26.33 -5.48 -34.75
CA SER A 25 -26.41 -5.61 -36.20
C SER A 25 -25.19 -5.10 -37.00
N LYS A 26 -24.15 -4.52 -36.39
CA LYS A 26 -23.16 -3.73 -37.19
C LYS A 26 -21.72 -4.23 -37.29
N THR A 27 -21.18 -5.05 -36.38
CA THR A 27 -19.83 -5.63 -36.58
C THR A 27 -19.63 -6.97 -35.88
N VAL A 28 -18.83 -7.87 -36.47
CA VAL A 28 -18.40 -9.15 -35.87
C VAL A 28 -17.72 -8.90 -34.51
N ALA A 29 -16.95 -7.83 -34.37
CA ALA A 29 -16.29 -7.45 -33.12
C ALA A 29 -17.28 -7.16 -31.98
N GLY A 30 -18.40 -6.51 -32.30
CA GLY A 30 -19.45 -6.21 -31.33
C GLY A 30 -20.22 -7.43 -30.84
N ALA A 31 -20.53 -8.36 -31.75
CA ALA A 31 -21.13 -9.64 -31.39
C ALA A 31 -20.20 -10.49 -30.51
N THR A 32 -18.90 -10.52 -30.82
CA THR A 32 -17.88 -11.19 -29.99
C THR A 32 -17.79 -10.57 -28.61
N LEU A 33 -17.74 -9.23 -28.51
CA LEU A 33 -17.67 -8.54 -27.22
C LEU A 33 -18.91 -8.78 -26.37
N SER A 34 -20.10 -8.74 -26.98
CA SER A 34 -21.36 -9.07 -26.32
C SER A 34 -21.31 -10.49 -25.74
N ASN A 35 -20.93 -11.48 -26.56
CA ASN A 35 -20.81 -12.87 -26.11
C ASN A 35 -19.81 -13.06 -24.97
N THR A 36 -18.69 -12.32 -24.96
CA THR A 36 -17.73 -12.34 -23.84
C THR A 36 -18.29 -11.71 -22.57
N LEU A 37 -19.04 -10.61 -22.68
CA LEU A 37 -19.62 -9.93 -21.52
C LEU A 37 -20.76 -10.72 -20.86
N TYR A 38 -21.41 -11.62 -21.61
CA TYR A 38 -22.41 -12.57 -21.10
C TYR A 38 -21.83 -13.96 -20.79
N ASP A 39 -20.52 -14.16 -20.90
CA ASP A 39 -19.89 -15.42 -20.53
C ASP A 39 -19.80 -15.57 -19.01
N GLU A 40 -20.16 -16.75 -18.51
CA GLU A 40 -20.15 -17.02 -17.07
C GLU A 40 -18.74 -17.17 -16.51
N GLY A 41 -17.79 -17.64 -17.34
CA GLY A 41 -16.37 -17.61 -17.02
C GLY A 41 -15.87 -16.19 -16.80
N PHE A 42 -16.30 -15.24 -17.63
CA PHE A 42 -16.00 -13.82 -17.45
C PHE A 42 -16.57 -13.27 -16.13
N HIS A 43 -17.84 -13.53 -15.81
CA HIS A 43 -18.44 -13.08 -14.55
C HIS A 43 -17.79 -13.71 -13.31
N TYR A 44 -17.46 -15.01 -13.37
CA TYR A 44 -16.69 -15.69 -12.33
C TYR A 44 -15.32 -15.04 -12.17
N GLY A 45 -14.59 -14.85 -13.26
CA GLY A 45 -13.26 -14.22 -13.28
C GLY A 45 -13.27 -12.81 -12.70
N LEU A 46 -14.30 -12.01 -13.02
CA LEU A 46 -14.48 -10.67 -12.45
C LEU A 46 -14.69 -10.71 -10.93
N ALA A 47 -15.54 -11.62 -10.44
CA ALA A 47 -15.77 -11.78 -9.01
C ALA A 47 -14.50 -12.26 -8.28
N PHE A 48 -13.78 -13.23 -8.87
CA PHE A 48 -12.51 -13.73 -8.37
C PHE A 48 -11.48 -12.60 -8.26
N MET A 49 -11.27 -11.85 -9.34
CA MET A 49 -10.30 -10.76 -9.39
C MET A 49 -10.65 -9.62 -8.43
N ASN A 50 -11.92 -9.29 -8.27
CA ASN A 50 -12.35 -8.27 -7.31
C ASN A 50 -11.93 -8.63 -5.87
N ASP A 51 -12.11 -9.88 -5.46
CA ASP A 51 -11.72 -10.33 -4.12
C ASP A 51 -10.19 -10.34 -3.94
N VAL A 52 -9.41 -10.72 -4.96
CA VAL A 52 -7.93 -10.64 -4.95
C VAL A 52 -7.47 -9.18 -4.83
N LEU A 53 -8.03 -8.28 -5.64
CA LEU A 53 -7.70 -6.85 -5.62
C LEU A 53 -8.08 -6.21 -4.28
N CYS A 54 -9.19 -6.62 -3.65
CA CYS A 54 -9.54 -6.14 -2.32
C CYS A 54 -8.45 -6.47 -1.29
N MET A 55 -7.89 -7.69 -1.29
CA MET A 55 -6.80 -8.07 -0.38
C MET A 55 -5.51 -7.30 -0.70
N LEU A 56 -5.17 -7.14 -1.98
CA LEU A 56 -4.00 -6.34 -2.38
C LEU A 56 -4.13 -4.87 -2.00
N ASN A 57 -5.32 -4.29 -2.17
CA ASN A 57 -5.59 -2.91 -1.79
C ASN A 57 -5.48 -2.73 -0.28
N GLN A 58 -5.88 -3.72 0.53
CA GLN A 58 -5.67 -3.68 1.98
C GLN A 58 -4.17 -3.67 2.32
N LEU A 59 -3.38 -4.55 1.72
CA LEU A 59 -1.93 -4.55 1.89
C LEU A 59 -1.31 -3.21 1.48
N SER A 60 -1.66 -2.70 0.29
CA SER A 60 -1.19 -1.41 -0.21
C SER A 60 -1.52 -0.29 0.78
N ARG A 61 -2.75 -0.21 1.27
CA ARG A 61 -3.14 0.79 2.28
C ARG A 61 -2.37 0.65 3.59
N SER A 62 -2.15 -0.57 4.08
CA SER A 62 -1.36 -0.82 5.29
C SER A 62 0.10 -0.39 5.10
N LEU A 63 0.69 -0.67 3.94
CA LEU A 63 2.06 -0.25 3.60
C LEU A 63 2.17 1.27 3.39
N GLN A 64 1.07 1.91 3.01
CA GLN A 64 0.92 3.36 2.89
C GLN A 64 0.42 4.01 4.19
N GLY A 65 0.61 3.42 5.37
CA GLY A 65 0.31 4.08 6.65
C GLY A 65 1.35 5.17 6.95
N GLU A 66 0.91 6.35 7.42
CA GLU A 66 1.85 7.41 7.87
C GLU A 66 2.66 6.99 9.10
N ASP A 67 2.03 6.24 10.00
CA ASP A 67 2.66 5.73 11.23
C ASP A 67 3.22 4.30 11.07
N LEU A 68 3.45 3.85 9.83
CA LEU A 68 3.95 2.50 9.59
C LEU A 68 5.43 2.40 9.96
N LEU A 69 5.72 1.64 11.01
CA LEU A 69 7.08 1.21 11.30
C LEU A 69 7.54 0.13 10.33
N ILE A 70 8.81 0.20 9.92
CA ILE A 70 9.44 -0.79 9.04
C ILE A 70 9.41 -2.21 9.62
N THR A 71 9.38 -2.33 10.94
CA THR A 71 9.32 -3.59 11.69
C THR A 71 8.00 -4.33 11.47
N CYS A 72 6.91 -3.62 11.15
CA CYS A 72 5.59 -4.20 10.93
C CYS A 72 5.39 -4.74 9.49
N VAL A 73 6.23 -4.31 8.55
CA VAL A 73 6.10 -4.63 7.12
C VAL A 73 6.14 -6.14 6.85
N PRO A 74 7.07 -6.93 7.43
CA PRO A 74 7.09 -8.37 7.25
C PRO A 74 5.78 -9.04 7.67
N ASP A 75 5.14 -8.58 8.74
CA ASP A 75 3.93 -9.18 9.26
C ASP A 75 2.73 -8.90 8.36
N TYR A 76 2.59 -7.68 7.83
CA TYR A 76 1.56 -7.35 6.83
C TYR A 76 1.72 -8.17 5.55
N VAL A 77 2.95 -8.29 5.03
CA VAL A 77 3.25 -9.07 3.83
C VAL A 77 2.99 -10.56 4.07
N CYS A 78 3.48 -11.10 5.19
CA CYS A 78 3.30 -12.51 5.55
C CYS A 78 1.83 -12.86 5.76
N THR A 79 1.07 -12.00 6.43
CA THR A 79 -0.36 -12.20 6.68
C THR A 79 -1.14 -12.18 5.37
N THR A 80 -0.88 -11.21 4.50
CA THR A 80 -1.59 -11.08 3.21
C THR A 80 -1.27 -12.24 2.28
N THR A 81 0.00 -12.62 2.14
CA THR A 81 0.42 -13.75 1.28
C THR A 81 -0.16 -15.06 1.78
N ARG A 82 -0.18 -15.29 3.10
CA ARG A 82 -0.84 -16.45 3.70
C ARG A 82 -2.34 -16.45 3.45
N GLN A 83 -3.00 -15.29 3.58
CA GLN A 83 -4.44 -15.17 3.34
C GLN A 83 -4.79 -15.44 1.87
N LEU A 84 -4.03 -14.89 0.92
CA LEU A 84 -4.18 -15.17 -0.52
C LEU A 84 -4.01 -16.67 -0.82
N ALA A 85 -2.95 -17.28 -0.29
CA ALA A 85 -2.68 -18.70 -0.49
C ALA A 85 -3.77 -19.58 0.14
N ALA A 86 -4.18 -19.30 1.37
CA ALA A 86 -5.22 -20.06 2.06
C ALA A 86 -6.58 -19.94 1.37
N THR A 87 -6.90 -18.77 0.80
CA THR A 87 -8.21 -18.51 0.19
C THR A 87 -8.31 -19.09 -1.23
N PHE A 88 -7.27 -18.94 -2.04
CA PHE A 88 -7.33 -19.23 -3.47
C PHE A 88 -6.47 -20.39 -3.94
N LEU A 89 -5.48 -20.84 -3.15
CA LEU A 89 -4.55 -21.92 -3.54
C LEU A 89 -4.75 -23.22 -2.75
N ALA A 90 -5.34 -23.15 -1.55
CA ALA A 90 -5.59 -24.34 -0.71
C ALA A 90 -6.63 -25.28 -1.33
N ASP A 91 -7.59 -24.72 -2.07
CA ASP A 91 -8.73 -25.43 -2.63
C ASP A 91 -8.67 -25.43 -4.17
N ARG A 92 -8.71 -26.62 -4.78
CA ARG A 92 -8.59 -26.79 -6.25
C ARG A 92 -9.92 -26.85 -6.99
N ALA A 93 -11.05 -26.79 -6.29
CA ALA A 93 -12.37 -26.86 -6.90
C ALA A 93 -12.97 -25.45 -7.04
N VAL A 94 -13.68 -25.23 -8.15
CA VAL A 94 -14.37 -23.95 -8.45
C VAL A 94 -15.33 -23.56 -7.32
N GLY A 95 -16.07 -24.54 -6.79
CA GLY A 95 -17.13 -24.33 -5.80
C GLY A 95 -16.67 -24.12 -4.36
N THR A 96 -15.43 -24.44 -4.02
CA THR A 96 -14.95 -24.43 -2.63
C THR A 96 -14.44 -23.06 -2.18
N ILE A 97 -14.00 -22.19 -3.10
CA ILE A 97 -13.52 -20.85 -2.76
C ILE A 97 -14.69 -20.00 -2.21
N ALA A 98 -14.62 -19.65 -0.93
CA ALA A 98 -15.66 -18.89 -0.24
C ALA A 98 -15.19 -17.44 0.03
N THR A 99 -15.43 -16.55 -0.92
CA THR A 99 -15.12 -15.11 -0.80
C THR A 99 -16.36 -14.25 -1.06
N PRO A 100 -16.38 -12.97 -0.63
CA PRO A 100 -17.60 -12.15 -0.70
C PRO A 100 -18.17 -12.00 -2.12
N SER A 101 -17.33 -11.70 -3.11
CA SER A 101 -17.78 -11.48 -4.49
C SER A 101 -18.16 -12.80 -5.16
N LEU A 102 -17.36 -13.86 -4.97
CA LEU A 102 -17.71 -15.19 -5.48
C LEU A 102 -18.99 -15.70 -4.84
N ASN A 103 -19.18 -15.61 -3.52
CA ASN A 103 -20.42 -16.04 -2.87
C ASN A 103 -21.65 -15.24 -3.37
N LYS A 104 -21.48 -13.95 -3.64
CA LYS A 104 -22.51 -13.13 -4.28
C LYS A 104 -22.83 -13.59 -5.70
N TRP A 105 -21.83 -14.00 -6.47
CA TRP A 105 -22.03 -14.63 -7.79
C TRP A 105 -22.73 -16.00 -7.64
N LYS A 106 -22.26 -16.88 -6.75
CA LYS A 106 -22.86 -18.22 -6.50
C LYS A 106 -24.33 -18.14 -6.09
N THR A 107 -24.66 -17.25 -5.17
CA THR A 107 -26.05 -17.03 -4.70
C THR A 107 -26.95 -16.47 -5.80
N ARG A 108 -26.41 -15.71 -6.76
CA ARG A 108 -27.15 -15.28 -7.96
C ARG A 108 -27.40 -16.44 -8.92
N MET A 109 -26.50 -17.42 -8.95
CA MET A 109 -26.62 -18.65 -9.75
C MET A 109 -27.35 -19.80 -9.03
N ALA A 110 -28.04 -19.51 -7.92
CA ALA A 110 -28.70 -20.52 -7.11
C ALA A 110 -29.83 -21.22 -7.91
N GLY A 111 -29.66 -22.53 -8.15
CA GLY A 111 -30.55 -23.38 -8.96
C GLY A 111 -29.81 -24.14 -10.08
N GLU A 112 -28.71 -23.56 -10.60
CA GLU A 112 -27.92 -24.10 -11.72
C GLU A 112 -26.42 -24.15 -11.39
N PHE A 113 -26.04 -23.83 -10.15
CA PHE A 113 -24.65 -23.73 -9.72
C PHE A 113 -23.81 -24.99 -9.96
N ASP A 114 -24.39 -26.18 -9.78
CA ASP A 114 -23.70 -27.45 -10.04
C ASP A 114 -23.42 -27.63 -11.55
N ASP A 115 -24.30 -27.16 -12.42
CA ASP A 115 -24.13 -27.18 -13.88
C ASP A 115 -23.06 -26.16 -14.32
N TYR A 116 -23.02 -24.98 -13.68
CA TYR A 116 -22.00 -23.96 -13.92
C TYR A 116 -20.61 -24.31 -13.39
N CYS A 117 -20.50 -25.03 -12.29
CA CYS A 117 -19.21 -25.58 -11.84
C CYS A 117 -18.64 -26.60 -12.83
N ALA A 118 -19.49 -27.20 -13.67
CA ALA A 118 -19.09 -28.08 -14.76
C ALA A 118 -18.87 -27.33 -16.09
N SER A 119 -19.16 -26.02 -16.16
CA SER A 119 -18.90 -25.21 -17.36
C SER A 119 -17.40 -25.08 -17.62
N GLU A 120 -17.00 -25.34 -18.87
CA GLU A 120 -15.61 -25.23 -19.32
C GLU A 120 -15.06 -23.80 -19.14
N THR A 121 -15.87 -22.77 -19.39
CA THR A 121 -15.41 -21.37 -19.29
C THR A 121 -15.18 -20.93 -17.84
N VAL A 122 -16.01 -21.40 -16.90
CA VAL A 122 -15.84 -21.16 -15.46
C VAL A 122 -14.62 -21.92 -14.93
N CYS A 123 -14.43 -23.17 -15.34
CA CYS A 123 -13.25 -23.96 -14.97
C CYS A 123 -11.95 -23.31 -15.47
N LEU A 124 -11.94 -22.82 -16.72
CA LEU A 124 -10.81 -22.10 -17.29
C LEU A 124 -10.50 -20.83 -16.50
N ALA A 125 -11.50 -19.98 -16.26
CA ALA A 125 -11.35 -18.74 -15.50
C ALA A 125 -10.83 -19.00 -14.07
N HIS A 126 -11.29 -20.08 -13.42
CA HIS A 126 -10.76 -20.53 -12.13
C HIS A 126 -9.29 -20.92 -12.21
N CYS A 127 -8.90 -21.76 -13.18
CA CYS A 127 -7.52 -22.20 -13.33
C CYS A 127 -6.57 -21.01 -13.59
N GLU A 128 -7.00 -20.08 -14.45
CA GLU A 128 -6.25 -18.85 -14.74
C GLU A 128 -6.14 -17.94 -13.52
N GLY A 129 -7.23 -17.77 -12.75
CA GLY A 129 -7.23 -17.02 -11.50
C GLY A 129 -6.29 -17.60 -10.44
N VAL A 130 -6.31 -18.93 -10.26
CA VAL A 130 -5.40 -19.64 -9.34
C VAL A 130 -3.94 -19.47 -9.76
N GLU A 131 -3.64 -19.58 -11.05
CA GLU A 131 -2.29 -19.35 -11.58
C GLU A 131 -1.85 -17.89 -11.42
N TYR A 132 -2.76 -16.93 -11.63
CA TYR A 132 -2.51 -15.52 -11.35
C TYR A 132 -2.14 -15.31 -9.88
N VAL A 133 -2.91 -15.85 -8.93
CA VAL A 133 -2.61 -15.72 -7.49
C VAL A 133 -1.28 -16.36 -7.13
N ARG A 134 -0.94 -17.52 -7.73
CA ARG A 134 0.37 -18.16 -7.53
C ARG A 134 1.52 -17.24 -7.95
N ARG A 135 1.42 -16.63 -9.13
CA ARG A 135 2.42 -15.67 -9.63
C ARG A 135 2.48 -14.41 -8.77
N LEU A 136 1.32 -13.93 -8.33
CA LEU A 136 1.20 -12.76 -7.46
C LEU A 136 1.88 -13.00 -6.10
N VAL A 137 1.60 -14.13 -5.44
CA VAL A 137 2.24 -14.48 -4.16
C VAL A 137 3.75 -14.57 -4.33
N LYS A 138 4.22 -15.18 -5.43
CA LYS A 138 5.65 -15.22 -5.76
C LYS A 138 6.21 -13.81 -5.96
N ALA A 139 5.56 -12.96 -6.75
CA ALA A 139 6.01 -11.60 -7.03
C ALA A 139 6.06 -10.72 -5.76
N ILE A 140 5.11 -10.90 -4.83
CA ILE A 140 5.16 -10.25 -3.52
C ILE A 140 6.36 -10.75 -2.72
N GLY A 141 6.61 -12.06 -2.69
CA GLY A 141 7.78 -12.64 -2.03
C GLY A 141 9.11 -12.16 -2.62
N ASP A 142 9.21 -12.09 -3.95
CA ASP A 142 10.40 -11.59 -4.65
C ASP A 142 10.63 -10.10 -4.35
N ARG A 143 9.56 -9.31 -4.17
CA ARG A 143 9.62 -7.88 -3.79
C ARG A 143 10.01 -7.65 -2.33
N PHE A 144 9.71 -8.61 -1.45
CA PHE A 144 10.06 -8.57 -0.02
C PHE A 144 10.87 -9.82 0.37
N PRO A 145 12.16 -9.89 0.00
CA PRO A 145 13.01 -11.05 0.28
C PRO A 145 13.14 -11.36 1.77
N ILE A 146 13.45 -12.62 2.07
CA ILE A 146 13.62 -13.11 3.45
C ILE A 146 14.77 -12.36 4.14
N GLU A 147 15.82 -12.01 3.41
CA GLU A 147 16.96 -11.25 3.89
C GLU A 147 16.52 -9.87 4.38
N THR A 148 15.70 -9.17 3.58
CA THR A 148 15.10 -7.88 3.98
C THR A 148 14.20 -8.05 5.19
N SER A 149 13.44 -9.16 5.26
CA SER A 149 12.61 -9.49 6.43
C SER A 149 13.46 -9.70 7.70
N LYS A 150 14.63 -10.36 7.61
CA LYS A 150 15.54 -10.53 8.74
C LYS A 150 16.03 -9.17 9.25
N THR A 151 16.44 -8.28 8.36
CA THR A 151 16.88 -6.93 8.72
C THR A 151 15.76 -6.12 9.37
N PHE A 152 14.55 -6.16 8.81
CA PHE A 152 13.39 -5.45 9.39
C PHE A 152 13.03 -5.97 10.79
N LYS A 153 13.13 -7.29 11.00
CA LYS A 153 12.92 -7.89 12.33
C LYS A 153 14.03 -7.53 13.31
N ALA A 154 15.28 -7.42 12.86
CA ALA A 154 16.37 -6.99 13.73
C ALA A 154 16.12 -5.57 14.26
N PHE A 155 15.57 -4.66 13.45
CA PHE A 155 15.21 -3.31 13.90
C PHE A 155 14.18 -3.29 15.04
N SER A 156 13.35 -4.34 15.21
CA SER A 156 12.38 -4.43 16.32
C SER A 156 13.04 -4.30 17.68
N CYS A 157 14.29 -4.72 17.85
CA CYS A 157 14.98 -4.62 19.13
C CYS A 157 15.25 -3.17 19.57
N LEU A 158 15.18 -2.19 18.66
CA LEU A 158 15.43 -0.78 18.94
C LEU A 158 14.19 -0.03 19.45
N PHE A 159 13.01 -0.64 19.34
CA PHE A 159 11.75 -0.02 19.75
C PHE A 159 11.30 -0.49 21.13
N ILE A 160 10.83 0.47 21.93
CA ILE A 160 10.46 0.25 23.33
C ILE A 160 9.32 -0.78 23.50
N GLU A 161 8.39 -0.85 22.55
CA GLU A 161 7.28 -1.81 22.60
C GLU A 161 7.78 -3.26 22.68
N HIS A 162 8.80 -3.60 21.89
CA HIS A 162 9.34 -4.95 21.92
C HIS A 162 10.26 -5.19 23.12
N MET A 163 10.99 -4.16 23.59
CA MET A 163 11.78 -4.24 24.82
C MET A 163 10.91 -4.56 26.04
N ARG A 164 9.71 -3.96 26.12
CA ARG A 164 8.75 -4.21 27.20
C ARG A 164 8.23 -5.65 27.26
N CYS A 165 8.14 -6.29 26.10
CA CYS A 165 7.67 -7.67 25.97
C CYS A 165 8.78 -8.70 26.20
N ALA A 166 10.04 -8.26 26.37
CA ALA A 166 11.18 -9.14 26.57
C ALA A 166 11.16 -9.79 27.96
N GLN A 167 11.40 -11.11 28.01
CA GLN A 167 11.53 -11.84 29.28
C GLN A 167 12.83 -11.50 30.02
N ASP A 168 13.92 -11.34 29.27
CA ASP A 168 15.21 -10.89 29.78
C ASP A 168 15.66 -9.64 29.02
N LEU A 169 15.44 -8.47 29.63
CA LEU A 169 15.80 -7.18 29.04
C LEU A 169 17.32 -7.04 28.83
N VAL A 170 18.16 -7.69 29.63
CA VAL A 170 19.62 -7.56 29.55
C VAL A 170 20.12 -8.24 28.28
N ALA A 171 19.71 -9.49 28.05
CA ALA A 171 20.10 -10.25 26.87
C ALA A 171 19.34 -9.87 25.58
N TYR A 172 18.15 -9.27 25.71
CA TYR A 172 17.30 -8.96 24.55
C TYR A 172 17.99 -8.03 23.54
N GLY A 173 17.97 -8.41 22.26
CA GLY A 173 18.36 -7.55 21.14
C GLY A 173 19.86 -7.43 20.89
N VAL A 174 20.72 -8.11 21.67
CA VAL A 174 22.18 -7.95 21.57
C VAL A 174 22.67 -8.44 20.21
N ASP A 175 22.31 -9.66 19.83
CA ASP A 175 22.69 -10.26 18.55
C ASP A 175 22.10 -9.46 17.36
N GLU A 176 20.87 -8.96 17.50
CA GLU A 176 20.21 -8.15 16.48
C GLU A 176 20.92 -6.80 16.27
N VAL A 177 21.35 -6.14 17.35
CA VAL A 177 22.11 -4.87 17.25
C VAL A 177 23.48 -5.09 16.64
N GLU A 178 24.17 -6.18 16.99
CA GLU A 178 25.44 -6.54 16.37
C GLU A 178 25.28 -6.78 14.86
N PHE A 179 24.25 -7.54 14.48
CA PHE A 179 23.91 -7.75 13.08
C PHE A 179 23.62 -6.43 12.34
N LEU A 180 22.89 -5.50 12.95
CA LEU A 180 22.59 -4.19 12.35
C LEU A 180 23.84 -3.31 12.25
N ARG A 181 24.72 -3.34 13.26
CA ARG A 181 26.00 -2.64 13.23
C ARG A 181 26.83 -3.09 12.03
N ASP A 182 26.98 -4.41 11.82
CA ASP A 182 27.81 -4.93 10.73
C ASP A 182 27.37 -4.44 9.34
N ILE A 183 26.07 -4.18 9.19
CA ILE A 183 25.48 -3.71 7.93
C ILE A 183 25.59 -2.20 7.79
N TYR A 184 25.21 -1.46 8.83
CA TYR A 184 24.97 -0.02 8.73
C TYR A 184 26.06 0.85 9.36
N LEU A 185 26.88 0.28 10.24
CA LEU A 185 27.91 0.97 11.02
C LEU A 185 29.25 0.20 11.01
N PRO A 186 29.81 -0.17 9.84
CA PRO A 186 31.01 -1.03 9.77
C PRO A 186 32.27 -0.41 10.38
N ASP A 187 32.31 0.92 10.52
CA ASP A 187 33.48 1.66 11.01
C ASP A 187 33.47 1.90 12.53
N VAL A 188 32.42 1.46 13.24
CA VAL A 188 32.26 1.65 14.70
C VAL A 188 32.75 0.41 15.45
N GLN A 189 33.50 0.59 16.55
CA GLN A 189 34.01 -0.54 17.33
C GLN A 189 32.91 -1.29 18.10
N ASP A 190 33.04 -2.62 18.18
CA ASP A 190 32.05 -3.54 18.78
C ASP A 190 31.69 -3.22 20.22
N SER A 191 32.69 -2.91 21.06
CA SER A 191 32.48 -2.62 22.48
C SER A 191 31.62 -1.39 22.71
N ASP A 192 31.66 -0.41 21.80
CA ASP A 192 30.98 0.86 21.97
C ASP A 192 29.48 0.73 21.70
N VAL A 193 29.08 -0.09 20.72
CA VAL A 193 27.66 -0.27 20.36
C VAL A 193 26.94 -1.14 21.39
N ALA A 194 27.55 -2.26 21.81
CA ALA A 194 26.94 -3.16 22.79
C ALA A 194 26.74 -2.47 24.16
N GLN A 195 27.75 -1.70 24.61
CA GLN A 195 27.66 -0.93 25.85
C GLN A 195 26.60 0.18 25.76
N GLN A 196 26.56 0.92 24.65
CA GLN A 196 25.52 1.93 24.41
C GLN A 196 24.13 1.30 24.44
N TYR A 197 23.93 0.17 23.77
CA TYR A 197 22.62 -0.49 23.70
C TYR A 197 22.14 -0.95 25.08
N GLY A 198 23.02 -1.57 25.88
CA GLY A 198 22.69 -1.98 27.24
C GLY A 198 22.21 -0.82 28.12
N ALA A 199 22.93 0.30 28.09
CA ALA A 199 22.57 1.50 28.84
C ALA A 199 21.32 2.21 28.27
N PHE A 200 21.19 2.25 26.95
CA PHE A 200 20.03 2.81 26.25
C PHE A 200 18.73 2.12 26.66
N LYS A 201 18.71 0.78 26.66
CA LYS A 201 17.55 -0.02 27.09
C LYS A 201 17.06 0.37 28.48
N GLN A 202 17.99 0.48 29.44
CA GLN A 202 17.65 0.87 30.80
C GLN A 202 17.11 2.30 30.86
N TYR A 203 17.76 3.23 30.15
CA TYR A 203 17.35 4.62 30.13
C TYR A 203 15.94 4.82 29.57
N VAL A 204 15.64 4.26 28.39
CA VAL A 204 14.33 4.45 27.75
C VAL A 204 13.20 3.77 28.53
N MET A 205 13.47 2.61 29.15
CA MET A 205 12.51 1.93 30.02
C MET A 205 12.21 2.70 31.31
N CYS A 206 13.13 3.55 31.79
CA CYS A 206 12.88 4.43 32.92
C CYS A 206 12.21 5.75 32.50
N ALA A 207 12.66 6.36 31.41
CA ALA A 207 12.22 7.69 30.99
C ALA A 207 10.85 7.69 30.31
N ALA A 208 10.53 6.64 29.54
CA ALA A 208 9.39 6.62 28.64
C ALA A 208 8.68 5.25 28.53
N PRO A 209 8.44 4.50 29.64
CA PRO A 209 8.01 3.09 29.60
C PRO A 209 6.70 2.81 28.88
N GLN A 210 5.84 3.82 28.70
CA GLN A 210 4.50 3.67 28.14
C GLN A 210 4.30 4.47 26.85
N SER A 211 5.37 5.00 26.25
CA SER A 211 5.27 5.76 25.01
C SER A 211 4.81 4.89 23.86
N ALA A 212 3.91 5.44 23.05
CA ALA A 212 3.60 4.88 21.74
C ALA A 212 4.82 4.97 20.81
N ALA A 213 4.83 4.18 19.74
CA ALA A 213 5.94 4.11 18.78
C ALA A 213 6.42 5.49 18.28
N MET A 214 5.49 6.35 17.85
CA MET A 214 5.82 7.67 17.30
C MET A 214 6.29 8.66 18.37
N ASP A 215 5.72 8.61 19.57
CA ASP A 215 6.17 9.41 20.70
C ASP A 215 7.58 9.00 21.13
N PHE A 216 7.86 7.68 21.13
CA PHE A 216 9.18 7.14 21.40
C PHE A 216 10.21 7.58 20.36
N LEU A 217 9.88 7.48 19.07
CA LEU A 217 10.77 7.96 18.00
C LEU A 217 11.03 9.46 18.12
N THR A 218 10.00 10.25 18.36
CA THR A 218 10.14 11.70 18.58
C THR A 218 11.07 11.98 19.75
N PHE A 219 10.86 11.30 20.87
CA PHE A 219 11.73 11.42 22.05
C PHE A 219 13.18 11.08 21.73
N VAL A 220 13.46 9.90 21.17
CA VAL A 220 14.82 9.43 20.91
C VAL A 220 15.56 10.30 19.89
N LEU A 221 14.86 10.77 18.86
CA LEU A 221 15.46 11.54 17.77
C LEU A 221 15.62 13.04 18.07
N THR A 222 14.87 13.57 19.04
CA THR A 222 14.94 15.00 19.39
C THR A 222 15.67 15.28 20.70
N ASP A 223 15.79 14.29 21.59
CA ASP A 223 16.44 14.46 22.88
C ASP A 223 17.97 14.54 22.74
N SER A 224 18.52 15.71 23.10
CA SER A 224 19.96 15.98 23.00
C SER A 224 20.83 15.11 23.91
N HIS A 225 20.30 14.63 25.04
CA HIS A 225 21.02 13.74 25.93
C HIS A 225 21.11 12.34 25.32
N VAL A 226 20.01 11.82 24.77
CA VAL A 226 19.96 10.53 24.07
C VAL A 226 20.93 10.53 22.88
N ALA A 227 20.89 11.56 22.03
CA ALA A 227 21.78 11.71 20.88
C ALA A 227 23.27 11.73 21.26
N LYS A 228 23.61 12.31 22.41
CA LYS A 228 25.00 12.42 22.88
C LYS A 228 25.50 11.14 23.56
N MET A 229 24.65 10.47 24.32
CA MET A 229 25.02 9.30 25.12
C MET A 229 24.99 7.99 24.31
N TYR A 230 24.12 7.91 23.31
CA TYR A 230 23.89 6.69 22.52
C TYR A 230 23.94 6.94 21.01
N PRO A 231 25.00 7.59 20.49
CA PRO A 231 25.05 8.05 19.10
C PRO A 231 24.87 6.93 18.07
N SER A 232 25.46 5.75 18.30
CA SER A 232 25.36 4.62 17.39
C SER A 232 23.94 4.06 17.35
N ILE A 233 23.28 4.01 18.50
CA ILE A 233 21.90 3.51 18.61
C ILE A 233 20.91 4.50 17.98
N VAL A 234 21.10 5.80 18.22
CA VAL A 234 20.30 6.85 17.57
C VAL A 234 20.48 6.82 16.06
N GLN A 235 21.68 6.55 15.56
CA GLN A 235 21.91 6.39 14.13
C GLN A 235 21.16 5.18 13.56
N LEU A 236 21.19 4.02 14.23
CA LEU A 236 20.40 2.85 13.81
C LEU A 236 18.89 3.12 13.84
N ILE A 237 18.39 3.83 14.86
CA ILE A 237 16.98 4.22 14.95
C ILE A 237 16.60 5.21 13.84
N THR A 238 17.50 6.16 13.53
CA THR A 238 17.31 7.10 12.41
C THR A 238 17.22 6.35 11.09
N ILE A 239 18.07 5.34 10.88
CA ILE A 239 18.01 4.49 9.68
C ILE A 239 16.69 3.74 9.65
N ALA A 240 16.27 3.12 10.75
CA ALA A 240 14.98 2.43 10.83
C ALA A 240 13.78 3.34 10.51
N ALA A 241 13.82 4.59 10.97
CA ALA A 241 12.77 5.58 10.76
C ALA A 241 12.76 6.19 9.35
N THR A 242 13.88 6.14 8.63
CA THR A 242 14.03 6.74 7.29
C THR A 242 13.97 5.72 6.15
N LEU A 243 14.11 4.43 6.45
CA LEU A 243 13.94 3.38 5.46
C LEU A 243 12.46 3.29 5.03
N ALA A 244 12.15 3.80 3.84
CA ALA A 244 10.84 3.64 3.24
C ALA A 244 10.60 2.15 2.89
N PRO A 245 9.52 1.52 3.39
CA PRO A 245 9.19 0.14 3.03
C PRO A 245 8.52 0.07 1.65
N GLY A 246 9.27 0.46 0.62
CA GLY A 246 8.88 0.37 -0.80
C GLY A 246 8.58 1.70 -1.48
N SER A 247 8.01 1.63 -2.69
CA SER A 247 7.65 2.76 -3.56
C SER A 247 6.45 3.58 -3.07
N VAL A 248 6.06 3.40 -1.81
CA VAL A 248 4.86 4.00 -1.20
C VAL A 248 4.91 5.53 -1.27
N ASP A 249 6.05 6.12 -0.95
CA ASP A 249 6.22 7.57 -1.06
C ASP A 249 6.18 8.03 -2.52
N CYS A 250 6.67 7.20 -3.44
CA CYS A 250 6.52 7.48 -4.87
C CYS A 250 5.05 7.40 -5.31
N GLU A 251 4.28 6.41 -4.86
CA GLU A 251 2.84 6.27 -5.17
C GLU A 251 2.00 7.41 -4.58
N ARG A 252 2.32 7.86 -3.36
CA ARG A 252 1.75 9.07 -2.76
C ARG A 252 2.11 10.32 -3.54
N ALA A 253 3.38 10.45 -3.94
CA ALA A 253 3.82 11.56 -4.77
C ALA A 253 3.12 11.57 -6.14
N PHE A 254 2.95 10.41 -6.79
CA PHE A 254 2.20 10.30 -8.04
C PHE A 254 0.70 10.60 -7.87
N SER A 255 0.12 10.16 -6.75
CA SER A 255 -1.29 10.48 -6.44
C SER A 255 -1.48 11.99 -6.20
N LEU A 256 -0.55 12.60 -5.46
CA LEU A 256 -0.51 14.05 -5.25
C LEU A 256 -0.27 14.79 -6.57
N GLU A 257 0.60 14.27 -7.43
CA GLU A 257 0.83 14.80 -8.76
C GLU A 257 -0.45 14.76 -9.60
N ASN A 258 -1.22 13.67 -9.56
CA ASN A 258 -2.51 13.56 -10.25
C ASN A 258 -3.58 14.53 -9.69
N LEU A 259 -3.51 14.89 -8.40
CA LEU A 259 -4.36 15.94 -7.84
C LEU A 259 -3.95 17.34 -8.34
N VAL A 260 -2.64 17.57 -8.51
CA VAL A 260 -2.10 18.84 -9.00
C VAL A 260 -2.29 18.99 -10.51
N LYS A 261 -2.10 17.91 -11.28
CA LYS A 261 -2.30 17.79 -12.73
C LYS A 261 -3.68 17.21 -13.02
N THR A 262 -4.66 18.09 -13.16
CA THR A 262 -5.99 17.71 -13.64
C THR A 262 -6.03 17.68 -15.17
N ASP A 263 -7.11 17.14 -15.75
CA ASP A 263 -7.31 17.07 -17.21
C ASP A 263 -7.16 18.45 -17.89
N ASN A 264 -7.55 19.51 -17.19
CA ASN A 264 -7.45 20.90 -17.67
C ASN A 264 -6.08 21.56 -17.38
N ARG A 265 -5.17 20.85 -16.69
CA ARG A 265 -3.88 21.36 -16.20
C ARG A 265 -2.77 20.32 -16.38
N THR A 266 -2.56 19.87 -17.61
CA THR A 266 -1.57 18.85 -17.95
C THR A 266 -0.18 19.41 -18.28
N SER A 267 -0.09 20.68 -18.73
CA SER A 267 1.16 21.31 -19.20
C SER A 267 1.83 22.22 -18.16
N LEU A 268 2.21 21.66 -17.01
CA LEU A 268 3.04 22.37 -16.03
C LEU A 268 4.53 22.15 -16.31
N SER A 269 5.34 23.20 -16.14
CA SER A 269 6.79 23.01 -16.09
C SER A 269 7.15 22.16 -14.87
N THR A 270 8.25 21.42 -14.96
CA THR A 270 8.74 20.58 -13.87
C THR A 270 8.96 21.36 -12.58
N SER A 271 9.55 22.56 -12.68
CA SER A 271 9.76 23.47 -11.55
C SER A 271 8.44 23.89 -10.89
N HIS A 272 7.46 24.32 -11.68
CA HIS A 272 6.19 24.78 -11.14
C HIS A 272 5.37 23.63 -10.56
N LEU A 273 5.44 22.45 -11.17
CA LEU A 273 4.84 21.23 -10.63
C LEU A 273 5.43 20.89 -9.26
N GLN A 274 6.75 20.91 -9.13
CA GLN A 274 7.43 20.65 -7.87
C GLN A 274 7.00 21.64 -6.78
N ASP A 275 6.96 22.94 -7.09
CA ASP A 275 6.50 23.96 -6.13
C ASP A 275 5.06 23.66 -5.64
N LEU A 276 4.18 23.26 -6.55
CA LEU A 276 2.79 22.94 -6.23
C LEU A 276 2.67 21.66 -5.40
N MET A 277 3.48 20.63 -5.70
CA MET A 277 3.52 19.41 -4.91
C MET A 277 4.03 19.68 -3.50
N VAL A 278 5.05 20.52 -3.33
CA VAL A 278 5.53 20.97 -2.01
C VAL A 278 4.42 21.74 -1.28
N CYS A 279 3.76 22.68 -1.96
CA CYS A 279 2.63 23.41 -1.36
C CYS A 279 1.46 22.48 -0.99
N ALA A 280 1.19 21.45 -1.79
CA ALA A 280 0.09 20.53 -1.52
C ALA A 280 0.41 19.54 -0.39
N ARG A 281 1.68 19.18 -0.21
CA ARG A 281 2.15 18.28 0.86
C ARG A 281 2.36 19.01 2.18
N ASP A 282 3.09 20.12 2.14
CA ASP A 282 3.61 20.82 3.33
C ASP A 282 2.89 22.14 3.60
N GLY A 283 1.96 22.55 2.72
CA GLY A 283 1.24 23.80 2.85
C GLY A 283 0.19 23.78 3.97
N PRO A 284 -0.20 24.96 4.47
CA PRO A 284 -1.24 25.06 5.47
C PRO A 284 -2.59 24.61 4.90
N GLU A 285 -3.45 24.07 5.77
CA GLU A 285 -4.84 23.74 5.41
C GLU A 285 -5.56 24.94 4.78
N SER A 286 -6.45 24.65 3.83
CA SER A 286 -7.20 25.68 3.11
C SER A 286 -7.98 26.63 4.03
N SER A 287 -8.40 26.15 5.20
CA SER A 287 -9.10 26.92 6.24
C SER A 287 -8.21 27.96 6.95
N LYS A 288 -6.89 27.76 6.92
CA LYS A 288 -5.89 28.64 7.55
C LYS A 288 -5.30 29.65 6.56
N LEU A 289 -5.69 29.58 5.30
CA LEU A 289 -5.22 30.49 4.25
C LEU A 289 -6.10 31.75 4.18
N ASP A 290 -5.49 32.91 4.42
CA ASP A 290 -6.08 34.21 4.07
C ASP A 290 -5.89 34.47 2.57
N VAL A 291 -6.72 33.80 1.77
CA VAL A 291 -6.68 33.88 0.30
C VAL A 291 -6.78 35.33 -0.20
N PRO A 292 -7.67 36.20 0.32
CA PRO A 292 -7.70 37.60 -0.08
C PRO A 292 -6.38 38.34 0.13
N ALA A 293 -5.75 38.21 1.31
CA ALA A 293 -4.49 38.89 1.58
C ALA A 293 -3.34 38.34 0.72
N MET A 294 -3.28 37.02 0.52
CA MET A 294 -2.26 36.41 -0.33
C MET A 294 -2.43 36.79 -1.81
N MET A 295 -3.66 36.84 -2.30
CA MET A 295 -3.96 37.27 -3.67
C MET A 295 -3.59 38.73 -3.90
N GLY A 296 -3.88 39.61 -2.92
CA GLY A 296 -3.46 41.01 -2.96
C GLY A 296 -1.94 41.16 -3.08
N LYS A 297 -1.17 40.41 -2.27
CA LYS A 297 0.30 40.39 -2.35
C LYS A 297 0.80 39.86 -3.70
N TRP A 298 0.18 38.81 -4.23
CA TRP A 298 0.57 38.23 -5.51
C TRP A 298 0.30 39.18 -6.69
N ILE A 299 -0.86 39.84 -6.71
CA ILE A 299 -1.20 40.83 -7.74
C ILE A 299 -0.17 41.98 -7.71
N ALA A 300 0.12 42.53 -6.52
CA ALA A 300 1.10 43.61 -6.37
C ALA A 300 2.51 43.20 -6.87
N ALA A 301 2.97 42.00 -6.50
CA ALA A 301 4.26 41.48 -6.95
C ALA A 301 4.30 41.25 -8.47
N LYS A 302 3.18 40.80 -9.05
CA LYS A 302 3.05 40.60 -10.51
C LYS A 302 3.05 41.93 -11.25
N GLU A 303 2.36 42.94 -10.73
CA GLU A 303 2.38 44.30 -11.28
C GLU A 303 3.80 44.90 -11.25
N GLU A 304 4.51 44.74 -10.13
CA GLU A 304 5.90 45.18 -9.99
C GLU A 304 6.85 44.47 -10.98
N ALA A 305 6.74 43.15 -11.11
CA ALA A 305 7.54 42.38 -12.06
C ALA A 305 7.26 42.77 -13.52
N ASN A 306 5.99 43.03 -13.85
CA ASN A 306 5.60 43.51 -15.18
C ASN A 306 6.10 44.93 -15.45
N ALA A 307 6.10 45.81 -14.45
CA ALA A 307 6.66 47.15 -14.58
C ALA A 307 8.16 47.11 -14.88
N LYS A 308 8.92 46.25 -14.17
CA LYS A 308 10.36 46.05 -14.43
C LYS A 308 10.64 45.50 -15.84
N ARG A 309 9.81 44.58 -16.34
CA ARG A 309 9.94 44.03 -17.70
C ARG A 309 9.62 45.03 -18.81
N ARG A 310 8.82 46.06 -18.53
CA ARG A 310 8.49 47.13 -19.50
C ARG A 310 9.57 48.21 -19.60
N GLN A 311 10.54 48.21 -18.68
CA GLN A 311 11.66 49.15 -18.65
C GLN A 311 12.94 48.61 -19.30
N VAL A 312 12.92 47.35 -19.76
CA VAL A 312 13.96 46.69 -20.58
C VAL A 312 13.47 46.61 -22.02
#